data_AF-A0A9D4SVP9-F1
#
_entry.id   AF-A0A9D4SVP9-F1
#
_cell.length_a   1.000
_cell.length_b   1.000
_cell.length_c   1.000
_cell.angle_alpha   90.00
_cell.angle_beta   90.00
_cell.angle_gamma   90.00
#
_symmetry.space_group_name_H-M   'P 1'
#
loop_
_entity.id
_entity.type
_entity.pdbx_description
1 polymer ?
#
loop_
_entity_poly.entity_id
_entity_poly.type
_entity_poly.pdbx_seq_one_letter_code
_entity_poly.pdbx_strand_id
1 'polypeptide(L)'
;MLVVSAQRRHHIMIQIVDLMETAPGVIRLRNQFVEAKLNYICEVSSLKILGGSKELVAADKLANVFVMFDDIPLYWDAWDVMDYHLETRRPAVKQVRFD
;
A
#
# COMPACT_ATOMS: atom_id res chain seq x y z
N MET A 1 9.53 -24.28 -2.43
CA MET A 1 10.01 -23.35 -3.46
C MET A 1 8.96 -23.29 -4.56
N LEU A 2 8.09 -22.29 -4.52
CA LEU A 2 6.98 -22.15 -5.46
C LEU A 2 7.41 -21.11 -6.51
N VAL A 3 7.82 -21.57 -7.69
CA VAL A 3 8.14 -20.69 -8.83
C VAL A 3 6.87 -20.56 -9.65
N VAL A 4 6.17 -19.44 -9.53
CA VAL A 4 5.04 -19.12 -10.42
C VAL A 4 5.63 -18.57 -11.72
N SER A 5 5.79 -19.45 -12.70
CA SER A 5 6.13 -19.09 -14.08
C SER A 5 4.91 -18.48 -14.76
N ALA A 6 5.03 -17.24 -15.25
CA ALA A 6 4.00 -16.63 -16.10
C ALA A 6 4.55 -16.27 -17.50
N GLN A 7 3.71 -16.63 -18.48
CA GLN A 7 3.94 -16.71 -19.93
C GLN A 7 4.22 -15.34 -20.58
N ARG A 8 5.16 -15.30 -21.54
CA ARG A 8 5.53 -14.12 -22.35
C ARG A 8 4.40 -13.66 -23.29
N ARG A 9 4.12 -12.34 -23.31
CA ARG A 9 3.86 -11.50 -24.51
C ARG A 9 3.74 -10.01 -24.14
N HIS A 10 4.67 -9.20 -24.65
CA HIS A 10 4.61 -7.73 -24.91
C HIS A 10 4.04 -6.74 -23.87
N HIS A 11 3.80 -7.11 -22.62
CA HIS A 11 3.59 -6.18 -21.51
C HIS A 11 4.74 -6.36 -20.50
N ILE A 12 5.20 -5.27 -19.89
CA ILE A 12 6.15 -5.32 -18.77
C ILE A 12 5.43 -6.04 -17.63
N MET A 13 5.56 -7.36 -17.58
CA MET A 13 5.00 -8.17 -16.51
C MET A 13 5.86 -7.96 -15.28
N ILE A 14 5.34 -7.18 -14.33
CA ILE A 14 5.89 -7.12 -12.98
C ILE A 14 5.54 -8.45 -12.30
N GLN A 15 6.38 -9.47 -12.52
CA GLN A 15 6.29 -10.71 -11.76
C GLN A 15 6.78 -10.44 -10.35
N ILE A 16 5.95 -10.72 -9.34
CA ILE A 16 6.46 -10.93 -7.98
C ILE A 16 7.23 -12.24 -8.04
N VAL A 17 8.54 -12.15 -7.83
CA VAL A 17 9.46 -13.29 -7.96
C VAL A 17 9.57 -14.03 -6.62
N ASP A 18 9.28 -13.36 -5.52
CA ASP A 18 9.48 -13.88 -4.17
C ASP A 18 8.45 -13.29 -3.18
N LEU A 19 7.84 -14.19 -2.40
CA LEU A 19 6.88 -13.93 -1.35
C LEU A 19 7.27 -14.79 -0.14
N MET A 20 7.53 -14.16 1.00
CA MET A 20 7.81 -14.87 2.25
C MET A 20 7.39 -14.07 3.47
N GLU A 21 7.19 -14.74 4.60
CA GLU A 21 7.10 -14.09 5.90
C GLU A 21 8.49 -14.00 6.53
N THR A 22 8.96 -12.79 6.83
CA THR A 22 10.32 -12.54 7.36
C THR A 22 10.38 -12.51 8.88
N ALA A 23 9.24 -12.20 9.50
CA ALA A 23 9.00 -12.19 10.94
C ALA A 23 7.47 -12.33 11.14
N PRO A 24 6.99 -12.74 12.32
CA PRO A 24 5.56 -12.82 12.59
C PRO A 24 4.85 -11.50 12.22
N GLY A 25 3.92 -11.55 11.28
CA GLY A 25 3.18 -10.37 10.83
C GLY A 25 3.85 -9.52 9.75
N VAL A 26 5.00 -9.94 9.22
CA VAL A 26 5.76 -9.17 8.22
C VAL A 26 5.98 -9.97 6.95
N ILE A 27 5.16 -9.67 5.94
CA ILE A 27 5.23 -10.23 4.59
C ILE A 27 6.23 -9.42 3.76
N ARG A 28 7.17 -10.10 3.11
CA ARG A 28 8.07 -9.55 2.11
C ARG A 28 7.59 -9.91 0.72
N LEU A 29 7.43 -8.89 -0.13
CA LEU A 29 7.19 -9.03 -1.56
C LEU A 29 8.41 -8.51 -2.32
N ARG A 30 8.94 -9.29 -3.25
CA ARG A 30 10.12 -8.88 -4.01
C ARG A 30 10.05 -9.29 -5.48
N ASN A 31 10.56 -8.41 -6.34
CA ASN A 31 10.88 -8.71 -7.73
C ASN A 31 12.31 -8.26 -8.06
N GLN A 32 12.65 -8.14 -9.35
CA GLN A 32 13.98 -7.71 -9.79
C GLN A 32 14.28 -6.21 -9.59
N PHE A 33 13.26 -5.38 -9.32
CA PHE A 33 13.36 -3.93 -9.21
C PHE A 33 13.12 -3.41 -7.79
N VAL A 34 12.21 -4.04 -7.03
CA VAL A 34 11.76 -3.55 -5.72
C VAL A 34 11.59 -4.67 -4.71
N GLU A 35 11.70 -4.29 -3.44
CA GLU A 35 11.32 -5.09 -2.28
C GLU A 35 10.41 -4.27 -1.36
N ALA A 36 9.28 -4.85 -0.96
CA ALA A 36 8.32 -4.25 -0.04
C ALA A 36 8.13 -5.13 1.19
N LYS A 37 7.92 -4.50 2.36
CA LYS A 37 7.49 -5.17 3.59
C LYS A 37 6.11 -4.69 3.98
N LEU A 38 5.21 -5.62 4.27
CA LEU A 38 3.81 -5.36 4.56
C LEU A 38 3.35 -6.11 5.81
N ASN A 39 2.32 -5.58 6.47
CA ASN A 39 1.57 -6.32 7.49
C ASN A 39 0.40 -7.12 6.85
N TYR A 40 -0.36 -7.86 7.68
CA TYR A 40 -1.48 -8.69 7.20
C TYR A 40 -2.67 -7.91 6.63
N ILE A 41 -2.76 -6.60 6.91
CA ILE A 41 -3.76 -5.71 6.30
C ILE A 41 -3.20 -4.93 5.10
N CYS A 42 -2.04 -5.34 4.59
CA CYS A 42 -1.38 -4.80 3.40
C CYS A 42 -0.90 -3.34 3.52
N GLU A 43 -0.74 -2.82 4.74
CA GLU A 43 -0.02 -1.56 4.94
C GLU A 43 1.47 -1.78 4.76
N VAL A 44 2.14 -0.87 4.05
CA VAL A 44 3.54 -1.01 3.65
C VAL A 44 4.43 -0.25 4.63
N SER A 45 5.33 -0.96 5.32
CA SER A 45 6.28 -0.37 6.27
C SER A 45 7.65 -0.08 5.67
N SER A 46 7.96 -0.64 4.50
CA SER A 46 9.20 -0.39 3.75
C SER A 46 8.98 -0.68 2.28
N LEU A 47 9.53 0.17 1.42
CA LEU A 47 9.58 -0.03 -0.03
C LEU A 47 10.93 0.46 -0.55
N LYS A 48 11.73 -0.48 -1.05
CA LYS A 48 13.10 -0.22 -1.52
C LYS A 48 13.24 -0.51 -2.99
N ILE A 49 14.02 0.32 -3.68
CA ILE A 49 14.49 0.03 -5.03
C ILE A 49 15.78 -0.80 -4.93
N LEU A 50 15.78 -1.97 -5.58
CA LEU A 50 16.93 -2.86 -5.63
C LEU A 50 18.03 -2.29 -6.52
N GLY A 51 19.28 -2.41 -6.09
CA GLY A 51 20.43 -1.78 -6.74
C GLY A 51 20.67 -0.32 -6.32
N GLY A 52 19.79 0.26 -5.50
CA GLY A 52 19.99 1.54 -4.82
C GLY A 52 19.97 1.40 -3.30
N SER A 53 20.17 2.53 -2.62
CA SER A 53 20.08 2.63 -1.14
C SER A 53 18.82 3.35 -0.65
N LYS A 54 17.91 3.71 -1.57
CA LYS A 54 16.77 4.58 -1.26
C LYS A 54 15.60 3.79 -0.66
N GLU A 55 15.19 4.19 0.54
CA GLU A 55 13.91 3.84 1.16
C GLU A 55 12.85 4.86 0.70
N LEU A 56 11.68 4.37 0.27
CA LEU A 56 10.59 5.19 -0.26
C LEU A 56 9.47 5.43 0.77
N VAL A 57 9.46 4.69 1.88
CA VAL A 57 8.55 4.92 3.00
C VAL A 57 9.29 5.67 4.11
N ALA A 58 8.73 6.78 4.58
CA ALA A 58 9.33 7.53 5.67
C ALA A 58 9.46 6.67 6.94
N ALA A 59 10.52 6.89 7.72
CA ALA A 59 10.71 6.20 9.00
C ALA A 59 9.47 6.37 9.90
N ASP A 60 9.08 5.28 10.56
CA ASP A 60 7.92 5.20 11.47
C ASP A 60 6.58 5.61 10.83
N LYS A 61 6.48 5.56 9.49
CA LYS A 61 5.23 5.74 8.75
C LYS A 61 4.85 4.47 8.00
N LEU A 62 3.57 4.38 7.67
CA LEU A 62 3.01 3.34 6.82
C LEU A 62 2.51 3.99 5.52
N ALA A 63 2.78 3.33 4.41
CA ALA A 63 2.20 3.63 3.10
C ALA A 63 1.05 2.65 2.80
N ASN A 64 0.29 2.90 1.73
CA ASN A 64 -0.90 2.12 1.38
C ASN A 64 -1.91 1.99 2.55
N VAL A 65 -2.05 3.05 3.35
CA VAL A 65 -2.99 3.11 4.47
C VAL A 65 -4.33 3.63 3.97
N PHE A 66 -5.37 2.81 4.05
CA PHE A 66 -6.72 3.21 3.67
C PHE A 66 -7.37 4.04 4.79
N VAL A 67 -7.81 5.24 4.42
CA VAL A 67 -8.51 6.17 5.31
C VAL A 67 -9.74 6.74 4.63
N MET A 68 -10.70 7.17 5.45
CA MET A 68 -11.85 7.94 5.02
C MET A 68 -11.72 9.37 5.53
N PHE A 69 -12.27 10.30 4.77
CA PHE A 69 -12.48 11.69 5.15
C PHE A 69 -13.94 12.00 4.85
N ASP A 70 -14.54 12.86 5.67
CA ASP A 70 -15.87 13.37 5.44
C ASP A 70 -15.77 14.54 4.44
N ASP A 71 -16.36 14.34 3.27
CA ASP A 71 -16.43 15.31 2.19
C ASP A 71 -17.76 16.06 2.27
N ILE A 72 -17.81 17.09 3.11
CA ILE A 72 -18.99 17.92 3.32
C ILE A 72 -18.70 19.28 2.67
N PRO A 73 -19.43 19.74 1.66
CA PRO A 73 -19.19 21.05 1.04
C PRO A 73 -19.82 22.20 1.86
N LEU A 74 -19.30 23.43 1.67
CA LEU A 74 -19.91 24.65 2.25
C LEU A 74 -21.22 25.04 1.56
N TYR A 75 -21.32 24.75 0.26
CA TYR A 75 -22.47 25.03 -0.60
C TYR A 75 -22.97 23.74 -1.27
N TRP A 76 -24.09 23.82 -1.98
CA TRP A 76 -24.65 22.68 -2.71
C TRP A 76 -23.96 22.49 -4.08
N ASP A 77 -22.63 22.35 -4.07
CA ASP A 77 -21.84 22.06 -5.26
C ASP A 77 -20.92 20.87 -4.98
N ALA A 78 -20.77 19.99 -5.97
CA ALA A 78 -19.96 18.76 -5.88
C ALA A 78 -18.58 18.92 -6.55
N TRP A 79 -18.13 20.16 -6.75
CA TRP A 79 -16.94 20.47 -7.55
C TRP A 79 -15.70 20.75 -6.70
N ASP A 80 -15.87 21.10 -5.42
CA ASP A 80 -14.80 21.43 -4.50
C ASP A 80 -14.76 20.45 -3.33
N VAL A 81 -13.55 20.16 -2.84
CA VAL A 81 -13.30 19.49 -1.56
C VAL A 81 -12.66 20.50 -0.63
N MET A 82 -13.22 20.67 0.56
CA MET A 82 -12.81 21.75 1.48
C MET A 82 -11.71 21.32 2.44
N ASP A 83 -10.68 22.15 2.66
CA ASP A 83 -9.50 21.82 3.49
C ASP A 83 -9.81 21.20 4.87
N TYR A 84 -10.92 21.59 5.50
CA TYR A 84 -11.35 21.01 6.80
C TYR A 84 -11.65 19.51 6.72
N HIS A 85 -11.86 18.95 5.52
CA HIS A 85 -12.02 17.51 5.32
C HIS A 85 -10.83 16.75 5.94
N LEU A 86 -9.62 17.31 5.91
CA LEU A 86 -8.41 16.67 6.43
C LEU A 86 -8.47 16.40 7.95
N GLU A 87 -9.27 17.18 8.69
CA GLU A 87 -9.46 17.02 10.13
C GLU A 87 -10.33 15.80 10.48
N THR A 88 -11.08 15.28 9.52
CA THR A 88 -12.03 14.16 9.70
C THR A 88 -11.42 12.78 9.40
N ARG A 89 -10.09 12.72 9.24
CA ARG A 89 -9.37 11.50 8.88
C ARG A 89 -9.68 10.35 9.84
N ARG A 90 -10.21 9.25 9.31
CA ARG A 90 -10.51 8.03 10.08
C ARG A 90 -10.01 6.75 9.38
N PRO A 91 -9.57 5.71 10.13
CA PRO A 91 -9.12 4.45 9.52
C PRO A 91 -10.27 3.73 8.81
N ALA A 92 -10.10 3.36 7.54
CA ALA A 92 -11.14 2.66 6.78
C ALA A 92 -11.29 1.19 7.21
N VAL A 93 -10.17 0.52 7.50
CA VAL A 93 -10.12 -0.93 7.77
C VAL A 93 -10.82 -1.31 9.09
N LYS A 94 -10.91 -0.41 10.07
CA LYS A 94 -11.61 -0.67 11.34
C LYS A 94 -13.13 -0.56 11.23
N GLN A 95 -13.64 0.07 10.17
CA GLN A 95 -15.05 0.42 10.05
C GLN A 95 -15.86 -0.62 9.27
N VAL A 96 -15.20 -1.45 8.45
CA VAL A 96 -15.85 -2.54 7.71
C VAL A 96 -16.11 -3.69 8.69
N ARG A 97 -17.29 -3.70 9.32
CA ARG A 97 -17.82 -4.89 9.98
C ARG A 97 -18.42 -5.78 8.90
N PHE A 98 -18.00 -7.04 8.88
CA PHE A 98 -18.68 -8.09 8.14
C PHE A 98 -19.58 -8.81 9.16
N ASP A 99 -20.72 -8.21 9.47
CA ASP A 99 -21.85 -8.88 10.11
C ASP A 99 -22.78 -9.51 9.07
#